data_AF-E3NRH2-F1
#
_entry.id   AF-E3NRH2-F1
#
_cell.length_a   1.000
_cell.length_b   1.000
_cell.length_c   1.000
_cell.angle_alpha   90.00
_cell.angle_beta   90.00
_cell.angle_gamma   90.00
#
_symmetry.space_group_name_H-M   'P 1'
#
loop_
_entity.id
_entity.type
_entity.pdbx_description
1 polymer ?
#
loop_
_entity_poly.entity_id
_entity_poly.type
_entity_poly.pdbx_seq_one_letter_code
_entity_poly.pdbx_strand_id
1 'polypeptide(L)'
;MVSIPDKLILTGTDTDLVDWVFPDVNTYKLVESSAVLTVDNRTALRINEYILDKLNGEMREFVSIDTADKDNALNVDPAIFATETPPGMPPHRLRLKVGAQIVLLRNLSVEAGLCNGTRLTIVSFGEDIIYCHRNTDPKKPKQMVFLHRILMSPSGKGGKSCGFRRRQFPIRLAYACTINKSQGQTLTRCGLLPLFLNPPPSSPMGRRYGWAKKSGRG
;
A
#
# COMPACT_ATOMS: atom_id res chain seq x y z
N MET A 1 -25.46 -1.25 13.99
CA MET A 1 -25.07 -1.61 12.61
C MET A 1 -25.12 -0.33 11.79
N VAL A 2 -24.01 0.12 11.19
CA VAL A 2 -24.00 1.34 10.39
C VAL A 2 -24.53 0.98 9.00
N SER A 3 -25.66 1.56 8.61
CA SER A 3 -26.21 1.38 7.26
C SER A 3 -25.48 2.29 6.29
N ILE A 4 -24.91 1.73 5.22
CA ILE A 4 -24.35 2.50 4.10
C ILE A 4 -25.53 2.83 3.18
N PRO A 5 -25.82 4.11 2.88
CA PRO A 5 -26.87 4.48 1.94
C PRO A 5 -26.74 3.73 0.62
N ASP A 6 -27.84 3.25 0.00
CA ASP A 6 -27.78 2.45 -1.22
C ASP A 6 -27.10 3.16 -2.40
N LYS A 7 -27.24 4.50 -2.48
CA LYS A 7 -26.51 5.35 -3.43
C LYS A 7 -25.00 5.38 -3.23
N LEU A 8 -24.51 4.78 -2.13
CA LEU A 8 -23.11 4.63 -1.78
C LEU A 8 -22.63 3.16 -1.89
N ILE A 9 -23.46 2.28 -2.49
CA ILE A 9 -23.19 0.85 -2.68
C ILE A 9 -23.15 0.50 -4.18
N LEU A 10 -22.08 -0.17 -4.62
CA LEU A 10 -21.85 -0.62 -6.00
C LEU A 10 -21.89 -2.14 -5.89
N THR A 11 -22.61 -2.75 -6.81
CA THR A 11 -22.52 -4.18 -7.08
C THR A 11 -21.65 -4.33 -8.31
N GLY A 12 -20.54 -5.07 -8.22
CA GLY A 12 -19.58 -5.19 -9.32
C GLY A 12 -18.42 -6.12 -8.99
N THR A 13 -17.26 -5.82 -9.54
CA THR A 13 -15.98 -6.49 -9.28
C THR A 13 -15.04 -5.58 -8.51
N ASP A 14 -13.96 -6.16 -7.96
CA ASP A 14 -12.93 -5.39 -7.27
C ASP A 14 -12.28 -4.35 -8.18
N THR A 15 -12.17 -4.64 -9.48
CA THR A 15 -11.59 -3.76 -10.48
C THR A 15 -12.51 -2.58 -10.80
N ASP A 16 -13.82 -2.76 -10.78
CA ASP A 16 -14.78 -1.67 -10.96
C ASP A 16 -14.64 -0.63 -9.85
N LEU A 17 -14.44 -1.09 -8.61
CA LEU A 17 -14.17 -0.20 -7.48
C LEU A 17 -12.85 0.54 -7.67
N VAL A 18 -11.79 -0.16 -8.07
CA VAL A 18 -10.47 0.45 -8.32
C VAL A 18 -10.57 1.53 -9.38
N ASP A 19 -11.26 1.25 -10.48
CA ASP A 19 -11.40 2.17 -11.61
C ASP A 19 -12.29 3.35 -11.27
N TRP A 20 -13.26 3.14 -10.38
CA TRP A 20 -13.97 4.26 -9.78
C TRP A 20 -13.09 5.09 -8.84
N VAL A 21 -12.22 4.50 -8.02
CA VAL A 21 -11.34 5.29 -7.12
C VAL A 21 -10.25 6.01 -7.92
N PHE A 22 -9.71 5.36 -8.94
CA PHE A 22 -8.65 5.85 -9.79
C PHE A 22 -9.04 5.80 -11.28
N PRO A 23 -9.95 6.68 -11.75
CA PRO A 23 -10.34 6.71 -13.17
C PRO A 23 -9.15 6.93 -14.11
N ASP A 24 -8.15 7.67 -13.64
CA ASP A 24 -6.85 7.76 -14.29
C ASP A 24 -5.74 7.76 -13.23
N VAL A 25 -4.97 6.67 -13.18
CA VAL A 25 -3.85 6.48 -12.26
C VAL A 25 -2.66 7.39 -12.56
N ASN A 26 -2.62 8.00 -13.75
CA ASN A 26 -1.54 8.91 -14.16
C ASN A 26 -1.81 10.36 -13.70
N THR A 27 -3.02 10.67 -13.26
CA THR A 27 -3.36 11.99 -12.72
C THR A 27 -2.86 12.13 -11.28
N TYR A 28 -1.70 12.76 -11.11
CA TYR A 28 -1.00 12.94 -9.83
C TYR A 28 -1.88 13.43 -8.66
N LYS A 29 -2.63 14.53 -8.86
CA LYS A 29 -3.47 15.12 -7.78
C LYS A 29 -4.57 14.17 -7.30
N LEU A 30 -5.09 13.33 -8.19
CA LEU A 30 -6.11 12.34 -7.88
C LEU A 30 -5.50 11.24 -7.01
N VAL A 31 -4.37 10.65 -7.42
CA VAL A 31 -3.75 9.52 -6.72
C VAL A 31 -3.15 9.90 -5.36
N GLU A 32 -2.70 11.16 -5.19
CA GLU A 32 -2.17 11.65 -3.93
C GLU A 32 -3.21 11.74 -2.82
N SER A 33 -4.50 11.80 -3.14
CA SER A 33 -5.55 11.96 -2.12
C SER A 33 -6.61 10.86 -2.15
N SER A 34 -6.35 9.80 -2.93
CA SER A 34 -7.25 8.66 -3.09
C SER A 34 -6.66 7.37 -2.56
N ALA A 35 -7.52 6.49 -2.02
CA ALA A 35 -7.10 5.15 -1.59
C ALA A 35 -8.23 4.12 -1.65
N VAL A 36 -7.86 2.87 -1.91
CA VAL A 36 -8.74 1.71 -1.71
C VAL A 36 -8.49 1.12 -0.32
N LEU A 37 -9.55 0.96 0.46
CA LEU A 37 -9.50 0.42 1.82
C LEU A 37 -9.92 -1.04 1.81
N THR A 38 -9.06 -1.90 2.33
CA THR A 38 -9.31 -3.35 2.44
C THR A 38 -9.33 -3.79 3.91
N VAL A 39 -9.78 -5.00 4.16
CA VAL A 39 -9.75 -5.58 5.51
C VAL A 39 -8.42 -6.28 5.84
N ASP A 40 -7.73 -6.80 4.83
CA ASP A 40 -6.47 -7.54 5.00
C ASP A 40 -5.36 -7.05 4.05
N ASN A 41 -4.10 -7.32 4.41
CA ASN A 41 -2.93 -6.86 3.64
C ASN A 41 -2.78 -7.62 2.31
N ARG A 42 -3.22 -8.88 2.20
CA ARG A 42 -3.07 -9.68 0.98
C ARG A 42 -3.91 -9.07 -0.15
N THR A 43 -5.15 -8.71 0.16
CA THR A 43 -6.03 -7.97 -0.76
C THR A 43 -5.42 -6.62 -1.12
N ALA A 44 -4.90 -5.86 -0.16
CA ALA A 44 -4.25 -4.57 -0.44
C ALA A 44 -3.05 -4.72 -1.39
N LEU A 45 -2.21 -5.75 -1.21
CA LEU A 45 -1.06 -5.99 -2.08
C LEU A 45 -1.50 -6.30 -3.51
N ARG A 46 -2.49 -7.17 -3.69
CA ARG A 46 -3.05 -7.50 -5.02
C ARG A 46 -3.61 -6.26 -5.73
N ILE A 47 -4.39 -5.44 -5.02
CA ILE A 47 -4.96 -4.21 -5.59
C ILE A 47 -3.86 -3.21 -5.96
N ASN A 48 -2.83 -3.08 -5.13
CA ASN A 48 -1.69 -2.21 -5.45
C ASN A 48 -0.97 -2.65 -6.73
N GLU A 49 -0.71 -3.95 -6.92
CA GLU A 49 -0.09 -4.47 -8.15
C GLU A 49 -0.97 -4.19 -9.38
N TYR A 50 -2.28 -4.43 -9.28
CA TYR A 50 -3.22 -4.14 -10.36
C TYR A 50 -3.21 -2.65 -10.77
N ILE A 51 -3.13 -1.75 -9.80
CA ILE A 51 -3.05 -0.31 -10.05
C ILE A 51 -1.69 0.08 -10.65
N LEU A 52 -0.61 -0.55 -10.19
CA LEU A 52 0.73 -0.34 -10.73
C LEU A 52 0.80 -0.74 -12.21
N ASP A 53 0.14 -1.82 -12.61
CA ASP A 53 0.14 -2.28 -14.00
C ASP A 53 -0.47 -1.24 -14.96
N LYS A 54 -1.47 -0.47 -14.49
CA LYS A 54 -2.10 0.64 -15.25
C LYS A 54 -1.28 1.93 -15.30
N LEU A 55 -0.33 2.09 -14.39
CA LEU A 55 0.48 3.31 -14.30
C LEU A 55 1.50 3.34 -15.44
N ASN A 56 1.64 4.49 -16.11
CA ASN A 56 2.70 4.69 -17.09
C ASN A 56 4.05 4.95 -16.39
N GLY A 57 5.15 4.67 -17.10
CA GLY A 57 6.50 4.98 -16.62
C GLY A 57 7.41 3.76 -16.60
N GLU A 58 8.72 4.03 -16.47
CA GLU A 58 9.74 2.99 -16.36
C GLU A 58 9.42 2.09 -15.17
N MET A 59 9.41 0.78 -15.39
CA MET A 59 9.21 -0.23 -14.36
C MET A 59 10.56 -0.79 -13.93
N ARG A 60 10.74 -0.96 -12.62
CA ARG A 60 11.87 -1.68 -12.04
C ARG A 60 11.40 -2.62 -10.95
N GLU A 61 11.95 -3.83 -10.95
CA GLU A 61 11.74 -4.82 -9.89
C GLU A 61 12.99 -4.90 -9.01
N PHE A 62 12.78 -4.90 -7.69
CA PHE A 62 13.84 -5.08 -6.70
C PHE A 62 13.56 -6.35 -5.88
N VAL A 63 14.45 -7.33 -5.98
CA VAL A 63 14.37 -8.59 -5.20
C VAL A 63 15.08 -8.41 -3.86
N SER A 64 14.47 -8.84 -2.76
CA SER A 64 15.07 -8.71 -1.43
C SER A 64 16.12 -9.77 -1.14
N ILE A 65 16.96 -9.50 -0.14
CA ILE A 65 17.87 -10.49 0.45
C ILE A 65 17.28 -10.87 1.80
N ASP A 66 16.87 -12.13 1.94
CA ASP A 66 16.27 -12.64 3.16
C ASP A 66 17.27 -13.49 3.94
N THR A 67 17.25 -13.38 5.26
CA THR A 67 18.18 -14.08 6.15
C THR A 67 17.40 -14.70 7.30
N ALA A 68 17.54 -16.01 7.45
CA ALA A 68 17.07 -16.79 8.59
C ALA A 68 17.51 -16.17 9.93
N ASP A 69 16.59 -16.12 10.90
CA ASP A 69 16.92 -15.75 12.27
C ASP A 69 17.41 -16.99 13.04
N LYS A 70 18.57 -16.88 13.69
CA LYS A 70 19.34 -18.04 14.19
C LYS A 70 18.56 -18.92 15.18
N ASP A 71 17.58 -18.33 15.87
CA ASP A 71 16.83 -19.01 16.93
C ASP A 71 15.59 -19.79 16.43
N ASN A 72 15.10 -19.53 15.21
CA ASN A 72 13.84 -20.10 14.69
C ASN A 72 13.94 -20.78 13.31
N ALA A 73 15.07 -20.65 12.61
CA ALA A 73 15.11 -20.84 11.15
C ALA A 73 16.01 -21.97 10.65
N LEU A 74 16.51 -22.84 11.53
CA LEU A 74 17.39 -23.95 11.12
C LEU A 74 16.70 -24.96 10.16
N ASN A 75 15.36 -24.92 10.03
CA ASN A 75 14.59 -25.90 9.25
C ASN A 75 13.59 -25.28 8.25
N VAL A 76 13.64 -23.98 7.97
CA VAL A 76 12.69 -23.33 7.04
C VAL A 76 13.33 -23.10 5.67
N ASP A 77 12.70 -23.61 4.62
CA ASP A 77 13.11 -23.40 3.24
C ASP A 77 13.12 -21.90 2.90
N PRO A 78 14.26 -21.32 2.44
CA PRO A 78 14.34 -19.94 1.99
C PRO A 78 13.25 -19.54 0.96
N ALA A 79 12.73 -20.48 0.18
CA ALA A 79 11.64 -20.23 -0.76
C ALA A 79 10.34 -19.79 -0.07
N ILE A 80 10.10 -20.23 1.17
CA ILE A 80 8.93 -19.83 1.97
C ILE A 80 9.02 -18.34 2.29
N PHE A 81 10.20 -17.84 2.67
CA PHE A 81 10.38 -16.42 2.97
C PHE A 81 10.03 -15.52 1.79
N ALA A 82 10.39 -15.94 0.57
CA ALA A 82 10.09 -15.20 -0.66
C ALA A 82 8.57 -15.02 -0.90
N THR A 83 7.74 -15.93 -0.40
CA THR A 83 6.27 -15.84 -0.50
C THR A 83 5.62 -15.04 0.63
N GLU A 84 6.34 -14.84 1.73
CA GLU A 84 5.81 -14.17 2.91
C GLU A 84 6.00 -12.65 2.88
N THR A 85 4.94 -11.92 3.23
CA THR A 85 4.99 -10.47 3.48
C THR A 85 4.32 -10.14 4.81
N PRO A 86 5.01 -10.38 5.94
CA PRO A 86 4.47 -10.12 7.26
C PRO A 86 4.15 -8.63 7.50
N PRO A 87 3.34 -8.30 8.52
CA PRO A 87 3.08 -6.90 8.87
C PRO A 87 4.36 -6.09 9.09
N GLY A 88 4.43 -4.92 8.45
CA GLY A 88 5.58 -4.02 8.54
C GLY A 88 6.80 -4.44 7.71
N MET A 89 6.67 -5.47 6.87
CA MET A 89 7.69 -5.88 5.91
C MET A 89 7.28 -5.46 4.49
N PRO A 90 8.24 -5.06 3.63
CA PRO A 90 8.01 -4.96 2.20
C PRO A 90 7.92 -6.37 1.58
N PRO A 91 7.29 -6.49 0.39
CA PRO A 91 7.31 -7.74 -0.35
C PRO A 91 8.73 -8.13 -0.78
N HIS A 92 8.95 -9.44 -0.99
CA HIS A 92 10.24 -9.96 -1.47
C HIS A 92 10.56 -9.40 -2.86
N ARG A 93 9.62 -9.54 -3.81
CA ARG A 93 9.66 -8.88 -5.12
C ARG A 93 8.90 -7.56 -5.02
N LEU A 94 9.64 -6.46 -5.11
CA LEU A 94 9.08 -5.12 -5.05
C LEU A 94 9.10 -4.50 -6.45
N ARG A 95 7.98 -4.61 -7.16
CA ARG A 95 7.75 -3.94 -8.46
C ARG A 95 7.36 -2.50 -8.22
N LEU A 96 8.01 -1.59 -8.93
CA LEU A 96 7.77 -0.14 -8.83
C LEU A 96 7.83 0.49 -10.21
N LYS A 97 7.18 1.65 -10.36
CA LYS A 97 7.25 2.48 -11.56
C LYS A 97 7.56 3.92 -11.20
N VAL A 98 8.21 4.64 -12.11
CA VAL A 98 8.30 6.11 -12.02
C VAL A 98 6.88 6.70 -11.93
N GLY A 99 6.67 7.66 -11.03
CA GLY A 99 5.36 8.24 -10.73
C GLY A 99 4.54 7.45 -9.69
N ALA A 100 4.98 6.26 -9.26
CA ALA A 100 4.21 5.46 -8.33
C ALA A 100 4.12 6.09 -6.93
N GLN A 101 2.95 5.96 -6.32
CA GLN A 101 2.71 6.37 -4.94
C GLN A 101 3.18 5.27 -3.98
N ILE A 102 4.09 5.61 -3.08
CA ILE A 102 4.64 4.71 -2.08
C ILE A 102 4.46 5.28 -0.66
N VAL A 103 4.61 4.41 0.34
CA VAL A 103 4.56 4.78 1.75
C VAL A 103 5.73 4.16 2.51
N LEU A 104 6.36 4.93 3.38
CA LEU A 104 7.42 4.44 4.28
C LEU A 104 6.85 3.47 5.32
N LEU A 105 7.62 2.40 5.60
CA LEU A 105 7.32 1.38 6.60
C LEU A 105 8.07 1.60 7.92
N ARG A 106 9.10 2.45 7.90
CA ARG A 106 9.97 2.74 9.05
C ARG A 106 10.23 4.24 9.15
N ASN A 107 10.57 4.68 10.35
CA ASN A 107 11.11 6.02 10.55
C ASN A 107 12.54 6.03 10.02
N LEU A 108 12.82 6.91 9.06
CA LEU A 108 14.15 7.13 8.50
C LEU A 108 14.81 8.39 9.07
N SER A 109 14.02 9.45 9.23
CA SER A 109 14.43 10.67 9.91
C SER A 109 13.20 11.40 10.43
N VAL A 110 13.05 11.45 11.75
CA VAL A 110 11.93 12.14 12.40
C VAL A 110 12.06 13.65 12.19
N GLU A 111 13.28 14.18 12.27
CA GLU A 111 13.59 15.60 12.04
C GLU A 111 13.21 16.05 10.64
N ALA A 112 13.47 15.24 9.61
CA ALA A 112 13.07 15.53 8.23
C ALA A 112 11.59 15.19 7.96
N GLY A 113 10.84 14.64 8.92
CA GLY A 113 9.45 14.19 8.75
C GLY A 113 9.30 12.97 7.83
N LEU A 114 10.33 12.14 7.74
CA LEU A 114 10.35 10.85 7.04
C LEU A 114 10.06 9.72 8.03
N CYS A 115 8.80 9.68 8.46
CA CYS A 115 8.30 8.71 9.43
C CYS A 115 7.54 7.58 8.73
N ASN A 116 7.27 6.50 9.47
CA ASN A 116 6.35 5.46 9.04
C ASN A 116 5.00 6.07 8.66
N GLY A 117 4.47 5.71 7.49
CA GLY A 117 3.24 6.29 6.95
C GLY A 117 3.43 7.52 6.05
N THR A 118 4.64 8.11 5.99
CA THR A 118 4.91 9.19 5.04
C THR A 118 4.76 8.68 3.61
N ARG A 119 3.91 9.35 2.82
CA ARG A 119 3.70 9.05 1.40
C ARG A 119 4.67 9.84 0.52
N LEU A 120 5.22 9.15 -0.47
CA LEU A 120 6.19 9.69 -1.42
C LEU A 120 5.76 9.30 -2.85
N THR A 121 6.25 10.05 -3.82
CA THR A 121 6.13 9.73 -5.24
C THR A 121 7.50 9.42 -5.82
N ILE A 122 7.63 8.31 -6.55
CA ILE A 122 8.88 7.93 -7.22
C ILE A 122 9.15 8.87 -8.40
N VAL A 123 10.38 9.37 -8.48
CA VAL A 123 10.87 10.25 -9.55
C VAL A 123 11.75 9.47 -10.53
N SER A 124 12.69 8.68 -10.02
CA SER A 124 13.61 7.89 -10.85
C SER A 124 14.28 6.79 -10.02
N PHE A 125 14.96 5.88 -10.72
CA PHE A 125 15.70 4.77 -10.12
C PHE A 125 17.20 4.91 -10.37
N GLY A 126 18.00 4.78 -9.32
CA GLY A 126 19.43 4.45 -9.39
C GLY A 126 19.63 2.94 -9.24
N GLU A 127 20.89 2.51 -9.14
CA GLU A 127 21.25 1.10 -8.95
C GLU A 127 20.77 0.57 -7.59
N ASP A 128 21.13 1.26 -6.50
CA ASP A 128 20.74 0.93 -5.12
C ASP A 128 20.00 2.06 -4.39
N ILE A 129 19.46 3.00 -5.16
CA ILE A 129 18.80 4.20 -4.64
C ILE A 129 17.48 4.41 -5.39
N ILE A 130 16.43 4.76 -4.65
CA ILE A 130 15.19 5.27 -5.25
C ILE A 130 15.07 6.75 -4.91
N TYR A 131 14.89 7.56 -5.94
CA TYR A 131 14.67 9.00 -5.82
C TYR A 131 13.17 9.27 -5.75
N CYS A 132 12.74 9.97 -4.72
CA CYS A 132 11.34 10.25 -4.46
C CYS A 132 11.13 11.69 -4.04
N HIS A 133 9.95 12.23 -4.26
CA HIS A 133 9.51 13.48 -3.63
C HIS A 133 8.51 13.17 -2.53
N ARG A 134 8.59 13.91 -1.41
CA ARG A 134 7.56 13.82 -0.38
C ARG A 134 6.27 14.45 -0.87
N ASN A 135 5.14 13.76 -0.65
CA ASN A 135 3.83 14.32 -0.91
C ASN A 135 3.54 15.33 0.21
N THR A 136 3.73 16.61 -0.07
CA THR A 136 3.42 17.72 0.83
C THR A 136 2.32 18.58 0.24
N ASP A 137 1.85 19.57 1.02
CA ASP A 137 1.01 20.65 0.48
C ASP A 137 1.60 21.16 -0.85
N PRO A 138 0.80 21.25 -1.93
CA PRO A 138 1.24 21.77 -3.22
C PRO A 138 1.91 23.14 -3.17
N LYS A 139 1.64 23.93 -2.11
CA LYS A 139 2.24 25.25 -1.88
C LYS A 139 3.68 25.19 -1.34
N LYS A 140 4.15 24.02 -0.89
CA LYS A 140 5.50 23.83 -0.36
C LYS A 140 6.42 23.27 -1.45
N PRO A 141 7.71 23.65 -1.47
CA PRO A 141 8.67 23.06 -2.40
C PRO A 141 8.75 21.55 -2.18
N LYS A 142 8.79 20.78 -3.28
CA LYS A 142 8.94 19.33 -3.20
C LYS A 142 10.35 19.01 -2.72
N GLN A 143 10.44 18.39 -1.55
CA GLN A 143 11.71 17.92 -1.00
C GLN A 143 12.07 16.57 -1.63
N MET A 144 13.26 16.49 -2.22
CA MET A 144 13.84 15.25 -2.70
C MET A 144 14.22 14.35 -1.51
N VAL A 145 13.92 13.07 -1.63
CA VAL A 145 14.17 12.02 -0.66
C VAL A 145 14.87 10.88 -1.37
N PHE A 146 15.93 10.37 -0.74
CA PHE A 146 16.69 9.23 -1.23
C PHE A 146 16.40 8.04 -0.33
N LEU A 147 16.02 6.92 -0.94
CA LEU A 147 15.74 5.69 -0.22
C LEU A 147 16.81 4.66 -0.52
N HIS A 148 17.29 4.01 0.54
CA HIS A 148 18.19 2.86 0.47
C HIS A 148 17.52 1.62 1.08
N ARG A 149 18.05 0.45 0.74
CA ARG A 149 17.63 -0.80 1.36
C ARG A 149 18.12 -0.86 2.81
N ILE A 150 17.26 -1.30 3.71
CA ILE A 150 17.60 -1.53 5.12
C ILE A 150 17.24 -2.96 5.52
N LEU A 151 17.92 -3.50 6.53
CA LEU A 151 17.55 -4.78 7.13
C LEU A 151 16.35 -4.59 8.06
N MET A 152 15.28 -5.33 7.84
CA MET A 152 14.04 -5.26 8.61
C MET A 152 13.68 -6.62 9.19
N SER A 153 13.18 -6.59 10.42
CA SER A 153 12.47 -7.72 11.02
C SER A 153 10.96 -7.47 10.96
N PRO A 154 10.13 -8.52 10.84
CA PRO A 154 8.68 -8.41 10.95
C PRO A 154 8.27 -7.69 12.23
N SER A 155 7.26 -6.82 12.15
CA SER A 155 6.79 -6.05 13.30
C SER A 155 5.29 -6.20 13.52
N GLY A 156 4.86 -6.32 14.78
CA GLY A 156 3.45 -6.54 15.15
C GLY A 156 3.23 -7.88 15.84
N LYS A 157 1.98 -8.19 16.18
CA LYS A 157 1.60 -9.48 16.79
C LYS A 157 1.99 -10.62 15.84
N GLY A 158 2.80 -11.57 16.33
CA GLY A 158 3.32 -12.69 15.53
C GLY A 158 4.57 -12.40 14.69
N GLY A 159 5.14 -11.18 14.73
CA GLY A 159 6.35 -10.87 13.93
C GLY A 159 7.58 -11.70 14.34
N LYS A 160 7.73 -12.00 15.63
CA LYS A 160 8.86 -12.79 16.15
C LYS A 160 8.84 -14.26 15.68
N SER A 161 7.68 -14.80 15.31
CA SER A 161 7.55 -16.20 14.88
C SER A 161 7.79 -16.42 13.38
N CYS A 162 7.98 -15.36 12.58
CA CYS A 162 8.27 -15.50 11.16
C CYS A 162 9.69 -16.04 10.88
N GLY A 163 10.63 -15.87 11.82
CA GLY A 163 11.96 -16.50 11.75
C GLY A 163 12.89 -15.97 10.65
N PHE A 164 12.65 -14.79 10.07
CA PHE A 164 13.58 -14.20 9.10
C PHE A 164 13.65 -12.67 9.18
N ARG A 165 14.73 -12.13 8.63
CA ARG A 165 14.97 -10.71 8.38
C ARG A 165 15.08 -10.46 6.88
N ARG A 166 14.66 -9.29 6.41
CA ARG A 166 14.63 -8.91 4.99
C ARG A 166 15.40 -7.62 4.77
N ARG A 167 16.41 -7.64 3.91
CA ARG A 167 17.06 -6.43 3.39
C ARG A 167 16.36 -5.99 2.11
N GLN A 168 15.65 -4.88 2.19
CA GLN A 168 14.85 -4.31 1.10
C GLN A 168 14.59 -2.81 1.36
N PHE A 169 14.13 -2.06 0.35
CA PHE A 169 13.64 -0.70 0.58
C PHE A 169 12.47 -0.71 1.58
N PRO A 170 12.46 0.21 2.58
CA PRO A 170 11.45 0.22 3.64
C PRO A 170 10.16 0.88 3.17
N ILE A 171 9.60 0.40 2.07
CA ILE A 171 8.45 1.00 1.38
C ILE A 171 7.49 -0.06 0.86
N ARG A 172 6.27 0.39 0.56
CA ARG A 172 5.29 -0.36 -0.24
C ARG A 172 4.46 0.61 -1.08
N LEU A 173 3.78 0.09 -2.09
CA LEU A 173 2.77 0.86 -2.84
C LEU A 173 1.66 1.37 -1.91
N ALA A 174 1.17 2.56 -2.22
CA ALA A 174 0.28 3.33 -1.36
C ALA A 174 -1.03 3.73 -2.06
N TYR A 175 -1.57 2.85 -2.91
CA TYR A 175 -2.89 3.00 -3.52
C TYR A 175 -3.98 2.28 -2.72
N ALA A 176 -3.65 1.13 -2.15
CA ALA A 176 -4.52 0.36 -1.28
C ALA A 176 -3.88 0.11 0.10
N CYS A 177 -4.69 0.18 1.14
CA CYS A 177 -4.26 -0.10 2.51
C CYS A 177 -5.39 -0.72 3.34
N THR A 178 -5.03 -1.31 4.48
CA THR A 178 -6.06 -1.83 5.38
C THR A 178 -6.77 -0.68 6.11
N ILE A 179 -8.05 -0.87 6.44
CA ILE A 179 -8.86 0.12 7.18
C ILE A 179 -8.16 0.60 8.47
N ASN A 180 -7.52 -0.32 9.20
CA ASN A 180 -6.78 0.03 10.42
C ASN A 180 -5.61 0.99 10.15
N LYS A 181 -4.99 0.92 8.96
CA LYS A 181 -3.87 1.79 8.56
C LYS A 181 -4.34 3.12 7.95
N SER A 182 -5.61 3.27 7.60
CA SER A 182 -6.16 4.53 7.06
C SER A 182 -6.76 5.43 8.14
N GLN A 183 -6.88 4.96 9.38
CA GLN A 183 -7.29 5.80 10.51
C GLN A 183 -6.35 7.00 10.66
N GLY A 184 -6.93 8.20 10.78
CA GLY A 184 -6.18 9.46 10.85
C GLY A 184 -5.78 10.08 9.51
N GLN A 185 -5.96 9.40 8.37
CA GLN A 185 -5.67 9.98 7.05
C GLN A 185 -6.84 10.82 6.52
N THR A 186 -6.54 11.90 5.81
CA THR A 186 -7.53 12.68 5.04
C THR A 186 -7.48 12.22 3.59
N LEU A 187 -8.56 11.58 3.13
CA LEU A 187 -8.72 11.07 1.77
C LEU A 187 -9.86 11.82 1.10
N THR A 188 -9.62 12.35 -0.10
CA THR A 188 -10.65 13.06 -0.87
C THR A 188 -11.56 12.10 -1.63
N ARG A 189 -11.07 10.88 -1.93
CA ARG A 189 -11.82 9.81 -2.59
C ARG A 189 -11.36 8.46 -2.07
N CYS A 190 -12.27 7.63 -1.54
CA CYS A 190 -11.91 6.27 -1.17
C CYS A 190 -13.02 5.26 -1.47
N GLY A 191 -12.59 4.06 -1.82
CA GLY A 191 -13.45 2.89 -2.00
C GLY A 191 -13.18 1.89 -0.89
N LEU A 192 -14.23 1.25 -0.37
CA LEU A 192 -14.12 0.22 0.65
C LEU A 192 -14.43 -1.14 0.01
N LEU A 193 -13.49 -2.07 0.18
CA LEU A 193 -13.59 -3.45 -0.28
C LEU A 193 -13.80 -4.36 0.95
N PRO A 194 -15.06 -4.63 1.33
CA PRO A 194 -15.38 -5.49 2.46
C PRO A 194 -15.25 -6.97 2.04
N LEU A 195 -14.90 -7.83 2.99
CA LEU A 195 -14.88 -9.29 2.74
C LEU A 195 -16.28 -9.82 2.43
N PHE A 196 -17.33 -9.29 3.07
CA PHE A 196 -18.73 -9.58 2.80
C PHE A 196 -19.61 -8.40 3.24
N LEU A 197 -20.35 -7.79 2.33
CA LEU A 197 -21.63 -7.16 2.66
C LEU A 197 -22.67 -8.21 2.28
N ASN A 198 -23.37 -8.79 3.26
CA ASN A 198 -24.41 -9.79 3.00
C ASN A 198 -25.38 -9.22 1.95
N PRO A 199 -25.61 -9.91 0.82
CA PRO A 199 -26.66 -9.49 -0.10
C PRO A 199 -28.02 -9.67 0.59
N PRO A 200 -29.00 -8.77 0.39
CA PRO A 200 -30.39 -9.07 0.69
C PRO A 200 -30.78 -10.30 -0.13
N PRO A 201 -31.75 -11.08 0.37
CA PRO A 201 -32.08 -12.41 -0.17
C PRO A 201 -32.49 -12.43 -1.65
N SER A 202 -32.66 -11.28 -2.30
CA SER A 202 -33.07 -11.12 -3.69
C SER A 202 -31.97 -10.72 -4.70
N SER A 203 -30.69 -10.59 -4.30
CA SER A 203 -29.60 -10.26 -5.24
C SER A 203 -28.78 -11.49 -5.66
N PRO A 204 -28.45 -11.63 -6.96
CA PRO A 204 -27.56 -12.70 -7.43
C PRO A 204 -26.17 -12.55 -6.78
N MET A 205 -25.44 -13.67 -6.65
CA MET A 205 -24.13 -13.83 -5.99
C MET A 205 -23.05 -12.82 -6.46
N GLY A 206 -23.15 -11.56 -6.09
CA GLY A 206 -22.18 -10.51 -6.35
C GLY A 206 -21.70 -9.90 -5.04
N ARG A 207 -20.39 -9.61 -4.94
CA ARG A 207 -19.86 -8.86 -3.81
C ARG A 207 -20.42 -7.42 -3.86
N ARG A 208 -20.79 -6.90 -2.70
CA ARG A 208 -21.24 -5.52 -2.51
C ARG A 208 -20.07 -4.68 -2.01
N TYR A 209 -19.86 -3.52 -2.62
CA TYR A 209 -18.82 -2.55 -2.27
C TYR A 209 -19.48 -1.30 -1.71
N GLY A 210 -18.81 -0.60 -0.79
CA GLY A 210 -19.27 0.68 -0.27
C GLY A 210 -18.24 1.79 -0.51
N TRP A 211 -18.65 3.04 -0.72
CA TRP A 211 -17.74 4.19 -0.74
C TRP A 211 -18.13 5.25 0.28
N ALA A 212 -17.13 6.06 0.65
CA ALA A 212 -17.35 7.28 1.40
C ALA A 212 -16.42 8.35 0.85
N LYS A 213 -16.94 9.55 0.62
CA LYS A 213 -16.10 10.75 0.49
C LYS A 213 -15.85 11.24 1.91
N LYS A 214 -14.61 11.16 2.41
CA LYS A 214 -14.28 11.75 3.70
C LYS A 214 -14.20 13.27 3.49
N SER A 215 -15.28 13.98 3.79
CA SER A 215 -15.21 15.44 3.91
C SER A 215 -14.25 15.77 5.05
N GLY A 216 -13.23 16.59 4.75
CA GLY A 216 -12.41 17.20 5.78
C GLY A 216 -13.31 17.92 6.78
N ARG A 217 -12.99 17.83 8.08
CA ARG A 217 -13.61 18.72 9.06
C ARG A 217 -13.32 20.15 8.61
N GLY A 218 -14.38 20.97 8.58
CA GLY A 218 -14.30 22.39 8.29
C GLY A 218 -13.43 23.14 9.29
#